data_AF-A0A7S0UIE9-F1
#
_entry.id   AF-A0A7S0UIE9-F1
#
_cell.length_a   1.000
_cell.length_b   1.000
_cell.length_c   1.000
_cell.angle_alpha   90.00
_cell.angle_beta   90.00
_cell.angle_gamma   90.00
#
_symmetry.space_group_name_H-M   'P 1'
#
loop_
_entity.id
_entity.type
_entity.pdbx_description
1 polymer ?
#
loop_
_entity_poly.entity_id
_entity_poly.type
_entity_poly.pdbx_seq_one_letter_code
_entity_poly.pdbx_strand_id
1 'polypeptide(L)'
;DDGTVLHMLKLLHPKLEKLLKLADTAQYIDALGEVSAQEGSVAFLTPEMRSMVERSEEIKAEHKNSEKHIAFMQHVLEQLFVDRFKFKGVNVKHRIGEVKALVSNYSWAGLCSLFSVS
;
A
#
# COMPACT_ATOMS: atom_id res chain seq x y z
N ASP A 1 17.18 -1.62 19.26
CA ASP A 1 16.85 -0.33 19.92
C ASP A 1 15.86 0.45 19.04
N ASP A 2 15.30 1.56 19.53
CA ASP A 2 14.30 2.35 18.79
C ASP A 2 14.84 2.96 17.48
N GLY A 3 16.14 3.25 17.39
CA GLY A 3 16.79 3.76 16.19
C GLY A 3 16.86 2.73 15.06
N THR A 4 17.12 1.46 15.39
CA THR A 4 17.12 0.36 14.40
C THR A 4 15.74 0.16 13.76
N VAL A 5 14.67 0.18 14.58
CA VAL A 5 13.30 0.03 14.06
C VAL A 5 12.95 1.21 13.14
N LEU A 6 13.23 2.45 13.57
CA LEU A 6 12.96 3.63 12.74
C LEU A 6 13.73 3.59 11.41
N HIS A 7 14.97 3.13 11.43
CA HIS A 7 15.76 2.96 10.20
C HIS A 7 15.13 1.94 9.25
N MET A 8 14.69 0.78 9.76
CA MET A 8 13.98 -0.22 8.94
C MET A 8 12.69 0.36 8.34
N LEU A 9 11.90 1.09 9.12
CA LEU A 9 10.68 1.74 8.61
C LEU A 9 10.99 2.72 7.47
N LYS A 10 12.07 3.50 7.57
CA LYS A 10 12.50 4.42 6.50
C LYS A 10 12.88 3.69 5.21
N LEU A 11 13.44 2.48 5.30
CA LEU A 11 13.76 1.66 4.13
C LEU A 11 12.52 1.02 3.49
N LEU A 12 11.53 0.66 4.32
CA LEU A 12 10.28 0.04 3.87
C LEU A 12 9.31 1.05 3.27
N HIS A 13 9.29 2.28 3.79
CA HIS A 13 8.38 3.36 3.38
C HIS A 13 8.32 3.61 1.86
N PRO A 14 9.42 3.91 1.15
CA PRO A 14 9.35 4.21 -0.28
C PRO A 14 8.91 3.00 -1.12
N LYS A 15 9.21 1.78 -0.67
CA LYS A 15 8.77 0.54 -1.34
C LYS A 15 7.27 0.36 -1.20
N LEU A 16 6.74 0.55 0.01
CA LEU A 16 5.32 0.42 0.28
C LEU A 16 4.53 1.53 -0.44
N GLU A 17 5.01 2.77 -0.41
CA GLU A 17 4.36 3.89 -1.10
C GLU A 17 4.26 3.65 -2.62
N LYS A 18 5.34 3.16 -3.24
CA LYS A 18 5.32 2.82 -4.67
C LYS A 18 4.28 1.74 -4.99
N LEU A 19 4.20 0.69 -4.17
CA LEU A 19 3.26 -0.40 -4.36
C LEU A 19 1.80 0.05 -4.19
N LEU A 20 1.53 0.87 -3.17
CA LEU A 20 0.18 1.40 -2.92
C LEU A 20 -0.26 2.36 -4.02
N LYS A 21 0.62 3.24 -4.49
CA LYS A 21 0.33 4.12 -5.65
C LYS A 21 -0.01 3.34 -6.91
N LEU A 22 0.67 2.21 -7.14
CA LEU A 22 0.36 1.34 -8.28
C LEU A 22 -1.02 0.69 -8.12
N ALA A 23 -1.40 0.29 -6.91
CA ALA A 23 -2.73 -0.23 -6.62
C ALA A 23 -3.83 0.81 -6.84
N ASP A 24 -3.65 2.03 -6.33
CA ASP A 24 -4.59 3.13 -6.56
C ASP A 24 -4.73 3.45 -8.06
N THR A 25 -3.62 3.44 -8.79
CA THR A 25 -3.60 3.68 -10.24
C THR A 25 -4.37 2.58 -10.99
N ALA A 26 -4.16 1.32 -10.64
CA ALA A 26 -4.87 0.20 -11.26
C ALA A 26 -6.38 0.27 -11.00
N GLN A 27 -6.79 0.55 -9.77
CA GLN A 27 -8.21 0.71 -9.40
C GLN A 27 -8.85 1.89 -10.15
N TYR A 28 -8.14 3.00 -10.29
CA TYR A 28 -8.62 4.14 -11.07
C TYR A 28 -8.82 3.79 -12.54
N ILE A 29 -7.87 3.06 -13.14
CA ILE A 29 -7.98 2.58 -14.52
C ILE A 29 -9.15 1.62 -14.71
N ASP A 30 -9.38 0.71 -13.76
CA ASP A 30 -10.53 -0.19 -13.78
C ASP A 30 -11.85 0.61 -13.79
N ALA A 31 -11.98 1.58 -12.90
CA ALA A 31 -13.16 2.45 -12.86
C ALA A 31 -13.35 3.24 -14.16
N LEU A 32 -12.27 3.76 -14.77
CA LEU A 32 -12.35 4.43 -16.06
C LEU A 32 -12.76 3.50 -17.19
N GLY A 33 -12.27 2.26 -17.18
CA GLY A 33 -12.65 1.24 -18.14
C GLY A 33 -14.14 0.88 -18.06
N GLU A 34 -14.68 0.74 -16.85
CA GLU A 34 -16.10 0.48 -16.62
C GLU A 34 -16.99 1.61 -17.15
N VAL A 35 -16.65 2.87 -16.84
CA VAL A 35 -17.40 4.04 -17.35
C VAL A 35 -17.34 4.10 -18.88
N SER A 36 -16.17 3.86 -19.48
CA SER A 36 -16.00 3.87 -20.94
C SER A 36 -16.80 2.77 -21.63
N ALA A 37 -16.90 1.59 -21.00
CA ALA A 37 -17.69 0.47 -21.50
C ALA A 37 -19.20 0.74 -21.44
N GLN A 38 -19.67 1.43 -20.39
CA GLN A 38 -21.08 1.83 -20.25
C GLN A 38 -21.49 2.88 -21.29
N GLU A 39 -20.65 3.88 -21.52
CA GLU A 39 -20.91 4.97 -22.47
C GLU A 39 -20.65 4.58 -23.93
N GLY A 40 -19.95 3.46 -24.17
CA GLY A 40 -19.56 3.00 -25.51
C GLY A 40 -18.59 3.93 -26.23
N SER A 41 -17.92 4.84 -25.51
CA SER A 41 -17.01 5.84 -26.04
C SER A 41 -15.98 6.27 -25.01
N VAL A 42 -14.81 6.73 -25.46
CA VAL A 42 -13.77 7.37 -24.62
C VAL A 42 -13.65 8.88 -24.91
N ALA A 43 -14.59 9.44 -25.67
CA ALA A 43 -14.53 10.83 -26.12
C ALA A 43 -14.63 11.85 -24.97
N PHE A 44 -15.26 11.47 -23.85
CA PHE A 44 -15.40 12.30 -22.66
C PHE A 44 -14.13 12.32 -21.78
N LEU A 45 -13.18 11.41 -22.01
CA LEU A 45 -11.93 11.33 -21.25
C LEU A 45 -10.92 12.38 -21.72
N THR A 46 -10.12 12.89 -20.78
CA THR A 46 -8.96 13.72 -21.12
C THR A 46 -7.91 12.89 -21.88
N PRO A 47 -6.99 13.53 -22.62
CA PRO A 47 -5.90 12.82 -23.30
C PRO A 47 -5.03 11.98 -22.35
N GLU A 48 -4.81 12.47 -21.13
CA GLU A 48 -4.04 11.75 -20.10
C GLU A 48 -4.76 10.48 -19.65
N MET A 49 -6.05 10.56 -19.36
CA MET A 49 -6.88 9.40 -18.97
C MET A 49 -6.96 8.37 -20.09
N ARG A 50 -7.06 8.81 -21.36
CA ARG A 50 -7.00 7.91 -22.52
C ARG A 50 -5.68 7.16 -22.58
N SER A 51 -4.56 7.86 -22.39
CA SER A 51 -3.23 7.23 -22.38
C SER A 51 -3.05 6.24 -21.22
N MET A 52 -3.75 6.43 -20.09
CA MET A 52 -3.77 5.46 -18.99
C MET A 52 -4.62 4.22 -19.33
N VAL A 53 -5.76 4.40 -20.01
CA VAL A 53 -6.61 3.30 -20.48
C VAL A 53 -5.89 2.46 -21.54
N GLU A 54 -5.15 3.09 -22.45
CA GLU A 54 -4.33 2.39 -23.46
C GLU A 54 -3.22 1.54 -22.82
N ARG A 55 -2.64 2.01 -21.71
CA ARG A 55 -1.61 1.29 -20.93
C ARG A 55 -2.20 0.40 -19.84
N SER A 56 -3.52 0.20 -19.82
CA SER A 56 -4.20 -0.48 -18.72
C SER A 56 -3.77 -1.93 -18.53
N GLU A 57 -3.58 -2.69 -19.62
CA GLU A 57 -3.10 -4.08 -19.58
C GLU A 57 -1.73 -4.20 -18.90
N GLU A 58 -0.80 -3.29 -19.22
CA GLU A 58 0.54 -3.25 -18.62
C GLU A 58 0.47 -2.93 -17.12
N ILE A 59 -0.31 -1.90 -16.75
CA ILE A 59 -0.46 -1.44 -15.37
C ILE A 59 -1.15 -2.51 -14.52
N LYS A 60 -2.17 -3.21 -15.06
CA LYS A 60 -2.84 -4.32 -14.37
C LYS A 60 -1.93 -5.53 -14.19
N ALA A 61 -1.10 -5.84 -15.18
CA ALA A 61 -0.12 -6.93 -15.07
C ALA A 61 0.93 -6.62 -13.98
N GLU A 62 1.42 -5.38 -13.91
CA GLU A 62 2.32 -4.94 -12.84
C GLU A 62 1.61 -4.95 -11.48
N HIS A 63 0.35 -4.51 -11.43
CA HIS A 63 -0.45 -4.49 -10.21
C HIS A 63 -0.69 -5.89 -9.63
N LYS A 64 -1.02 -6.88 -10.46
CA LYS A 64 -1.19 -8.27 -10.03
C LYS A 64 0.06 -8.84 -9.33
N ASN A 65 1.25 -8.42 -9.76
CA ASN A 65 2.49 -8.76 -9.07
C ASN A 65 2.67 -7.94 -7.79
N SER A 66 2.19 -6.69 -7.77
CA SER A 66 2.24 -5.79 -6.61
C SER A 66 1.38 -6.27 -5.43
N GLU A 67 0.22 -6.91 -5.66
CA GLU A 67 -0.65 -7.40 -4.58
C GLU A 67 0.08 -8.38 -3.65
N LYS A 68 0.85 -9.30 -4.23
CA LYS A 68 1.70 -10.24 -3.48
C LYS A 68 2.77 -9.51 -2.68
N HIS A 69 3.36 -8.47 -3.25
CA HIS A 69 4.37 -7.67 -2.58
C HIS A 69 3.78 -6.82 -1.44
N ILE A 70 2.57 -6.28 -1.60
CA ILE A 70 1.85 -5.55 -0.54
C ILE A 70 1.54 -6.49 0.62
N ALA A 71 1.00 -7.68 0.33
CA ALA A 71 0.72 -8.69 1.35
C ALA A 71 2.00 -9.12 2.11
N PHE A 72 3.10 -9.31 1.38
CA PHE A 72 4.40 -9.58 1.99
C PHE A 72 4.89 -8.43 2.88
N MET A 73 4.81 -7.19 2.39
CA MET A 73 5.21 -6.00 3.16
C MET A 73 4.38 -5.82 4.42
N GLN A 74 3.07 -6.06 4.34
CA GLN A 74 2.20 -6.05 5.50
C GLN A 74 2.62 -7.12 6.52
N HIS A 75 2.91 -8.34 6.08
CA HIS A 75 3.40 -9.38 6.97
C HIS A 75 4.73 -8.99 7.64
N VAL A 76 5.67 -8.40 6.88
CA VAL A 76 6.93 -7.88 7.43
C VAL A 76 6.68 -6.82 8.49
N LEU A 77 5.74 -5.90 8.26
CA LEU A 77 5.37 -4.88 9.25
C LEU A 77 4.70 -5.49 10.48
N GLU A 78 3.82 -6.48 10.32
CA GLU A 78 3.18 -7.20 11.42
C GLU A 78 4.21 -7.92 12.30
N GLN A 79 5.19 -8.61 11.69
CA GLN A 79 6.28 -9.27 12.43
C GLN A 79 7.18 -8.25 13.14
N LEU A 80 7.62 -7.20 12.43
CA LEU A 80 8.46 -6.15 13.01
C LEU A 80 7.76 -5.46 14.20
N PHE A 81 6.44 -5.27 14.11
CA PHE A 81 5.63 -4.72 15.19
C PHE A 81 5.61 -5.66 16.40
N VAL A 82 5.30 -6.94 16.20
CA VAL A 82 5.30 -7.93 17.29
C VAL A 82 6.68 -8.04 17.95
N ASP A 83 7.74 -8.12 17.15
CA ASP A 83 9.11 -8.27 17.67
C ASP A 83 9.53 -7.05 18.47
N ARG A 84 9.27 -5.83 17.97
CA ARG A 84 9.58 -4.58 18.70
C ARG A 84 8.99 -4.60 20.11
N PHE A 85 7.69 -4.89 20.24
CA PHE A 85 7.01 -4.83 21.53
C PHE A 85 7.34 -6.05 22.40
N LYS A 86 7.61 -7.22 21.80
CA LYS A 86 8.12 -8.39 22.52
C LYS A 86 9.47 -8.09 23.19
N PHE A 87 10.37 -7.35 22.54
CA PHE A 87 11.63 -6.90 23.17
C PHE A 87 11.41 -5.94 24.34
N LYS A 88 10.29 -5.21 24.36
CA LYS A 88 9.86 -4.36 25.49
C LYS A 88 9.05 -5.13 26.55
N GLY A 89 8.83 -6.44 26.40
CA GLY A 89 8.00 -7.24 27.30
C GLY A 89 6.49 -7.07 27.13
N VAL A 90 6.04 -6.42 26.05
CA VAL A 90 4.62 -6.12 25.78
C VAL A 90 4.08 -7.05 24.70
N ASN A 91 2.93 -7.69 24.95
CA ASN A 91 2.25 -8.51 23.95
C ASN A 91 1.23 -7.68 23.16
N VAL A 92 1.51 -7.45 21.88
CA VAL A 92 0.68 -6.65 20.96
C VAL A 92 -0.02 -7.47 19.89
N LYS A 93 -0.13 -8.80 20.02
CA LYS A 93 -0.78 -9.65 19.00
C LYS A 93 -2.24 -9.25 18.72
N HIS A 94 -2.95 -8.75 19.72
CA HIS A 94 -4.31 -8.25 19.58
C HIS A 94 -4.40 -6.95 18.76
N ARG A 95 -3.29 -6.21 18.62
CA ARG A 95 -3.18 -4.95 17.89
C ARG A 95 -2.70 -5.12 16.44
N ILE A 96 -2.52 -6.35 15.97
CA ILE A 96 -2.14 -6.62 14.56
C ILE A 96 -3.14 -5.99 13.58
N GLY A 97 -4.42 -5.92 13.94
CA GLY A 97 -5.44 -5.23 13.14
C GLY A 97 -5.11 -3.76 12.86
N GLU A 98 -4.41 -3.07 13.77
CA GLU A 98 -3.97 -1.67 13.57
C GLU A 98 -2.92 -1.56 12.47
N VAL A 99 -2.03 -2.57 12.34
CA VAL A 99 -1.05 -2.62 11.24
C VAL A 99 -1.77 -2.78 9.90
N LYS A 100 -2.79 -3.65 9.84
CA LYS A 100 -3.59 -3.84 8.61
C LYS A 100 -4.32 -2.57 8.22
N ALA A 101 -5.00 -1.94 9.17
CA ALA A 101 -5.72 -0.69 8.95
C ALA A 101 -4.78 0.43 8.47
N LEU A 102 -3.57 0.50 9.03
CA LEU A 102 -2.55 1.43 8.58
C LEU A 102 -2.09 1.15 7.15
N VAL A 103 -1.89 -0.10 6.73
CA VAL A 103 -1.50 -0.39 5.33
C VAL A 103 -2.63 -0.01 4.36
N SER A 104 -3.89 -0.23 4.74
CA SER A 104 -5.05 0.17 3.95
C SER A 104 -5.26 1.69 3.85
N ASN A 105 -4.88 2.45 4.88
CA ASN A 105 -4.91 3.91 4.89
C ASN A 105 -3.54 4.46 5.24
N TYR A 106 -2.60 4.27 4.33
CA TYR A 106 -1.19 4.46 4.61
C TYR A 106 -0.79 5.92 4.83
N SER A 107 -0.06 6.15 5.92
CA SER A 107 0.69 7.38 6.15
C SER A 107 1.99 7.09 6.87
N TRP A 108 3.06 7.80 6.49
CA TRP A 108 4.35 7.70 7.19
C TRP A 108 4.22 8.09 8.67
N ALA A 109 3.46 9.15 8.97
CA ALA A 109 3.20 9.59 10.34
C ALA A 109 2.47 8.52 11.15
N GLY A 110 1.44 7.88 10.58
CA GLY A 110 0.72 6.77 11.22
C GLY A 110 1.62 5.56 11.48
N LEU A 111 2.51 5.24 10.52
CA LEU A 111 3.49 4.16 10.68
C LEU A 111 4.48 4.45 11.80
N CYS A 112 5.05 5.65 11.84
CA CYS A 112 5.89 6.06 12.96
C CYS A 112 5.13 6.00 14.27
N SER A 113 3.94 6.59 14.35
CA SER A 113 3.14 6.66 15.58
C SER A 113 2.79 5.27 16.11
N LEU A 114 2.30 4.37 15.26
CA LEU A 114 1.91 3.02 15.64
C LEU A 114 3.07 2.25 16.28
N PHE A 115 4.25 2.38 15.68
CA PHE A 115 5.45 1.75 16.17
C PHE A 115 5.96 2.46 17.44
N SER A 116 5.81 3.79 17.55
CA SER A 116 6.32 4.61 18.67
C SER A 116 5.54 4.47 19.97
N VAL A 117 4.38 3.79 19.99
CA VAL A 117 3.55 3.70 21.20
C VAL A 117 4.39 3.14 22.36
N SER A 118 4.43 3.94 23.43
CA SER A 118 5.33 3.91 24.59
C SER A 118 5.61 2.52 25.14
#